data_AF-A0A7S2TJL9-F1
#
_entry.id   AF-A0A7S2TJL9-F1
#
_cell.length_a   1.000
_cell.length_b   1.000
_cell.length_c   1.000
_cell.angle_alpha   90.00
_cell.angle_beta   90.00
_cell.angle_gamma   90.00
#
_symmetry.space_group_name_H-M   'P 1'
#
loop_
_entity.id
_entity.type
_entity.pdbx_description
1 polymer ?
#
loop_
_entity_poly.entity_id
_entity_poly.type
_entity_poly.pdbx_seq_one_letter_code
_entity_poly.pdbx_strand_id
1 'polypeptide(L)'
;MQGVIGPLCTLLSANDTRSIQVALEGLEQILRCGRTMNELSGYRDIVENTGGLSMIEELQNHESNQIYTKCQEILTTFWDVDVEAEDDDIFAGPPPHGAPGDDGQFSF
;
A
#
# COMPACT_ATOMS: atom_id res chain seq x y z
N MET A 1 12.34 11.24 17.42
CA MET A 1 10.87 11.25 17.22
C MET A 1 10.43 9.81 17.08
N GLN A 2 9.48 9.36 17.89
CA GLN A 2 8.92 8.01 17.76
C GLN A 2 8.05 8.01 16.49
N GLY A 3 8.64 7.71 15.33
CA GLY A 3 7.91 7.62 14.08
C GLY A 3 6.84 6.53 14.16
N VAL A 4 5.73 6.71 13.44
CA VAL A 4 4.59 5.76 13.40
C VAL A 4 4.99 4.36 12.91
N ILE A 5 6.12 4.24 12.23
CA ILE A 5 6.67 2.99 11.70
C ILE A 5 7.04 2.00 12.81
N GLY A 6 7.65 2.44 13.92
CA GLY A 6 8.03 1.54 15.01
C GLY A 6 6.85 0.79 15.64
N PRO A 7 5.77 1.49 16.02
CA PRO A 7 4.52 0.85 16.46
C PRO A 7 3.89 -0.06 15.39
N LEU A 8 3.92 0.32 14.11
CA LEU A 8 3.39 -0.50 13.02
C LEU A 8 4.17 -1.81 12.87
N CYS A 9 5.51 -1.76 12.93
CA CYS A 9 6.34 -2.97 12.90
C CYS A 9 6.07 -3.87 14.12
N THR A 10 5.86 -3.29 15.30
CA THR A 10 5.45 -4.08 16.49
C THR A 10 4.11 -4.80 16.25
N LEU A 11 3.21 -4.16 15.50
CA LEU A 11 1.91 -4.74 15.13
C LEU A 11 2.02 -5.87 14.10
N LEU A 12 3.05 -5.88 13.25
CA LEU A 12 3.32 -6.98 12.32
C LEU A 12 3.71 -8.26 13.06
N SER A 13 4.30 -8.15 14.24
CA SER A 13 4.58 -9.29 15.13
C SER A 13 3.37 -9.70 15.99
N ALA A 14 2.21 -9.07 15.81
CA ALA A 14 1.01 -9.46 16.54
C ALA A 14 0.50 -10.82 16.06
N ASN A 15 -0.19 -11.54 16.93
CA ASN A 15 -0.74 -12.87 16.60
C ASN A 15 -2.13 -12.82 15.94
N ASP A 16 -2.62 -11.61 15.64
CA ASP A 16 -3.96 -11.35 15.11
C ASP A 16 -3.89 -10.93 13.64
N THR A 17 -4.48 -11.74 12.76
CA THR A 17 -4.46 -11.57 11.30
C THR A 17 -4.97 -10.20 10.86
N ARG A 18 -6.00 -9.66 11.51
CA ARG A 18 -6.55 -8.33 11.14
C ARG A 18 -5.58 -7.22 11.52
N SER A 19 -4.94 -7.33 12.68
CA SER A 19 -3.95 -6.36 13.15
C SER A 19 -2.75 -6.31 12.20
N ILE A 20 -2.26 -7.48 11.76
CA ILE A 20 -1.19 -7.58 10.75
C ILE A 20 -1.63 -6.92 9.44
N GLN A 21 -2.84 -7.23 8.95
CA GLN A 21 -3.36 -6.64 7.71
C GLN A 21 -3.43 -5.10 7.78
N VAL A 22 -3.98 -4.55 8.86
CA VAL A 22 -4.07 -3.09 9.07
C VAL A 22 -2.67 -2.46 9.16
N ALA A 23 -1.72 -3.16 9.78
CA ALA A 23 -0.35 -2.68 9.88
C ALA A 23 0.35 -2.65 8.52
N LEU A 24 0.22 -3.70 7.72
CA LEU A 24 0.75 -3.77 6.35
C LEU A 24 0.16 -2.67 5.48
N GLU A 25 -1.16 -2.44 5.58
CA GLU A 25 -1.85 -1.41 4.81
C GLU A 25 -1.40 0.00 5.23
N GLY A 26 -1.23 0.24 6.53
CA GLY A 26 -0.67 1.50 7.03
C GLY A 26 0.77 1.73 6.54
N LEU A 27 1.59 0.68 6.54
CA LEU A 27 2.99 0.74 6.10
C LEU A 27 3.10 0.98 4.59
N GLU A 28 2.24 0.35 3.79
CA GLU A 28 2.10 0.60 2.35
C GLU A 28 1.76 2.07 2.06
N GLN A 29 0.79 2.65 2.77
CA GLN A 29 0.41 4.05 2.55
C GLN A 29 1.55 5.02 2.89
N ILE A 30 2.30 4.74 3.96
CA ILE A 30 3.46 5.56 4.34
C ILE A 30 4.54 5.52 3.25
N LEU A 31 4.89 4.32 2.77
CA LEU A 31 5.87 4.16 1.69
C LEU A 31 5.39 4.83 0.40
N ARG A 32 4.10 4.73 0.08
CA ARG A 32 3.50 5.38 -1.09
C ARG A 32 3.59 6.90 -1.00
N CYS A 33 3.27 7.49 0.17
CA CYS A 33 3.49 8.91 0.41
C CYS A 33 4.96 9.30 0.26
N GLY A 34 5.88 8.48 0.79
CA GLY A 34 7.32 8.67 0.63
C GLY A 34 7.76 8.69 -0.83
N ARG A 35 7.19 7.83 -1.66
CA ARG A 35 7.44 7.83 -3.12
C ARG A 35 6.96 9.13 -3.77
N THR A 36 5.73 9.57 -3.48
CA THR A 36 5.18 10.83 -4.01
C THR A 36 5.99 12.06 -3.56
N MET A 37 6.55 12.04 -2.35
CA MET A 37 7.37 13.12 -1.81
C MET A 37 8.86 13.02 -2.18
N ASN A 38 9.26 12.00 -2.97
CA ASN A 38 10.65 11.68 -3.28
C ASN A 38 11.54 11.46 -2.04
N GLU A 39 10.93 10.99 -0.94
CA GLU A 39 11.57 10.66 0.34
C GLU A 39 11.57 9.15 0.62
N LEU A 40 11.20 8.31 -0.38
CA LEU A 40 11.03 6.87 -0.23
C LEU A 40 12.23 6.18 0.40
N SER A 41 13.46 6.58 0.03
CA SER A 41 14.69 6.02 0.61
C SER A 41 14.73 6.19 2.13
N GLY A 42 14.40 7.38 2.64
CA GLY A 42 14.37 7.63 4.08
C GLY A 42 13.32 6.81 4.81
N TYR A 43 12.15 6.58 4.19
CA TYR A 43 11.14 5.70 4.77
C TYR A 43 11.56 4.22 4.75
N ARG A 44 12.21 3.74 3.68
CA ARG A 44 12.80 2.39 3.61
C ARG A 44 13.84 2.18 4.70
N ASP A 45 14.77 3.12 4.85
CA ASP A 45 15.80 3.10 5.91
C ASP A 45 15.17 2.99 7.31
N ILE A 46 14.07 3.72 7.56
CA ILE A 46 13.38 3.65 8.86
C ILE A 46 12.74 2.26 9.05
N VAL A 47 12.09 1.70 8.02
CA VAL A 47 11.46 0.37 8.09
C VAL A 47 12.51 -0.72 8.32
N GLU A 48 13.65 -0.65 7.64
CA GLU A 48 14.77 -1.58 7.82
C GLU A 48 15.37 -1.47 9.24
N ASN A 49 15.58 -0.25 9.72
CA ASN A 49 16.13 -0.01 11.06
C ASN A 49 15.19 -0.44 12.20
N THR A 50 13.88 -0.51 11.95
CA THR A 50 12.91 -1.09 12.90
C THR A 50 12.72 -2.59 12.74
N GLY A 51 13.45 -3.25 11.83
CA GLY A 51 13.31 -4.68 11.54
C GLY A 51 12.01 -5.03 10.80
N GLY A 52 11.30 -4.03 10.27
CA GLY A 52 10.03 -4.22 9.58
C GLY A 52 10.19 -5.01 8.28
N LEU A 53 11.30 -4.80 7.56
CA LEU A 53 11.58 -5.54 6.31
C LEU A 53 11.62 -7.05 6.56
N SER A 54 12.42 -7.51 7.52
CA SER A 54 12.51 -8.93 7.86
C SER A 54 11.19 -9.52 8.34
N MET A 55 10.36 -8.74 9.05
CA MET A 55 9.02 -9.18 9.44
C MET A 55 8.10 -9.37 8.24
N ILE A 56 8.13 -8.47 7.25
CA ILE A 56 7.33 -8.60 6.03
C ILE A 56 7.75 -9.84 5.23
N GLU A 57 9.06 -10.14 5.17
CA GLU A 57 9.57 -11.37 4.55
C GLU A 57 9.11 -12.63 5.30
N GLU A 58 9.14 -12.63 6.64
CA GLU A 58 8.66 -13.76 7.44
C GLU A 58 7.15 -13.98 7.25
N LEU A 59 6.37 -12.90 7.18
CA LEU A 59 4.91 -12.94 6.97
C LEU A 59 4.51 -13.52 5.61
N GLN A 60 5.42 -13.63 4.63
CA GLN A 60 5.13 -14.38 3.41
C GLN A 60 4.87 -15.88 3.69
N ASN A 61 5.39 -16.42 4.78
CA ASN A 61 5.14 -17.80 5.18
C ASN A 61 3.88 -17.96 6.05
N HIS A 62 3.11 -16.88 6.25
CA HIS A 62 1.89 -16.91 7.04
C HIS A 62 0.79 -17.73 6.35
N GLU A 63 -0.01 -18.47 7.12
CA GLU A 63 -1.13 -19.30 6.62
C GLU A 63 -2.22 -18.50 5.86
N SER A 64 -2.22 -17.17 5.99
CA SER A 64 -3.23 -16.31 5.39
C SER A 64 -2.74 -15.83 4.03
N ASN A 65 -3.39 -16.30 2.97
CA ASN A 65 -3.08 -15.89 1.60
C ASN A 65 -3.14 -14.36 1.43
N GLN A 66 -4.06 -13.69 2.12
CA GLN A 66 -4.19 -12.24 2.06
C GLN A 66 -2.95 -11.52 2.61
N ILE A 67 -2.35 -12.04 3.70
CA ILE A 67 -1.13 -11.47 4.27
C ILE A 67 0.03 -11.71 3.31
N TYR A 68 0.19 -12.94 2.81
CA TYR A 68 1.23 -13.29 1.84
C TYR A 68 1.19 -12.37 0.61
N THR A 69 0.02 -12.24 -0.04
CA THR A 69 -0.15 -11.42 -1.24
C THR A 69 0.20 -9.96 -0.96
N LYS A 70 -0.24 -9.41 0.18
CA LYS A 70 0.04 -8.03 0.56
C LYS A 70 1.53 -7.79 0.82
N CYS A 71 2.20 -8.72 1.51
CA CYS A 71 3.65 -8.65 1.75
C CYS A 71 4.44 -8.69 0.44
N GLN A 72 4.04 -9.59 -0.48
CA GLN A 72 4.65 -9.69 -1.80
C GLN A 72 4.47 -8.39 -2.60
N GLU A 73 3.27 -7.82 -2.60
CA GLU A 73 2.97 -6.55 -3.29
C GLU A 73 3.83 -5.39 -2.76
N ILE A 74 3.96 -5.26 -1.43
CA ILE A 74 4.81 -4.24 -0.80
C ILE A 74 6.28 -4.43 -1.20
N LEU A 75 6.80 -5.66 -1.12
CA LEU A 75 8.21 -5.92 -1.45
C LEU A 75 8.49 -5.68 -2.93
N THR A 76 7.61 -6.10 -3.83
CA THR A 76 7.78 -5.86 -5.26
C THR A 76 7.63 -4.37 -5.62
N THR A 77 6.71 -3.65 -4.98
CA THR A 77 6.44 -2.23 -5.28
C THR A 77 7.49 -1.29 -4.69
N PHE A 78 8.05 -1.65 -3.53
CA PHE A 78 8.94 -0.78 -2.76
C PHE A 78 10.34 -1.34 -2.55
N TRP A 79 10.71 -2.56 -2.91
CA TRP A 79 12.10 -3.05 -2.76
C TRP A 79 12.64 -3.69 -4.04
N ASP A 80 11.81 -4.36 -4.83
CA ASP A 80 12.22 -5.07 -6.06
C ASP A 80 12.29 -4.17 -7.30
N VAL A 81 12.07 -2.86 -7.15
CA VAL A 81 12.01 -1.93 -8.29
C VAL A 81 13.41 -1.61 -8.83
N ASP A 82 13.88 -2.46 -9.73
CA ASP A 82 14.68 -2.09 -10.90
C ASP A 82 13.69 -1.75 -12.05
N VAL A 83 12.95 -0.65 -11.91
CA VAL A 83 12.29 0.03 -13.05
C VAL A 83 12.18 1.51 -12.72
N GLU A 84 13.07 2.27 -13.33
CA GLU A 84 12.75 3.60 -13.83
C GLU A 84 11.42 3.51 -14.60
N ALA A 85 10.34 4.05 -14.05
CA ALA A 85 9.15 4.39 -14.82
C ALA A 85 8.38 5.47 -14.06
N GLU A 86 8.57 6.68 -14.56
CA GLU A 86 7.59 7.76 -14.55
C GLU A 86 6.22 7.21 -14.96
N ASP A 87 5.28 7.07 -14.02
CA ASP A 87 3.85 7.04 -14.34
C ASP A 87 3.10 7.65 -13.15
N ASP A 88 3.05 8.97 -13.21
CA ASP A 88 1.93 9.77 -12.73
C ASP A 88 0.67 9.22 -13.42
N ASP A 89 -0.20 8.46 -12.73
CA ASP A 89 -1.64 8.53 -13.04
C ASP A 89 -2.56 7.93 -11.94
N ILE A 90 -3.06 8.83 -11.09
CA ILE A 90 -4.47 9.03 -10.73
C ILE A 90 -5.37 7.77 -10.56
N PHE A 91 -5.65 7.38 -9.30
CA PHE A 91 -6.92 6.69 -8.99
C PHE A 91 -8.06 7.71 -8.99
N ALA A 92 -8.45 8.16 -10.19
CA ALA A 92 -9.75 8.79 -10.39
C ALA A 92 -10.75 7.64 -10.46
N GLY A 93 -11.72 7.68 -9.56
CA GLY A 93 -12.78 6.68 -9.46
C GLY A 93 -13.54 6.47 -10.79
N PRO A 94 -14.42 5.46 -10.82
CA PRO A 94 -15.00 4.89 -12.03
C PRO A 94 -15.74 5.92 -12.90
N PRO A 95 -15.89 5.65 -14.21
CA PRO A 95 -16.49 6.57 -15.17
C PRO A 95 -17.92 6.98 -14.78
N PRO A 96 -18.38 8.17 -15.21
CA PRO A 96 -19.75 8.60 -14.96
C PRO A 96 -20.71 7.55 -15.51
N HIS A 97 -21.59 7.09 -14.63
CA HIS A 97 -22.69 6.19 -14.88
C HIS A 97 -23.42 6.58 -16.17
N GLY A 98 -23.59 5.60 -17.06
CA GLY A 98 -24.26 5.76 -18.33
C GLY A 98 -25.67 6.35 -18.21
N ALA A 99 -26.03 7.06 -19.28
CA ALA A 99 -27.31 7.66 -19.64
C ALA A 99 -28.59 7.13 -18.97
N PRO A 100 -29.53 8.00 -18.62
CA PRO A 100 -30.93 7.78 -18.94
C PRO A 100 -31.17 8.25 -20.38
N GLY A 101 -31.48 7.29 -21.25
CA GLY A 101 -32.28 7.58 -22.43
C GLY A 101 -33.72 7.92 -22.00
N ASP A 102 -34.41 8.61 -22.91
CA ASP A 102 -35.81 9.05 -22.85
C ASP A 102 -36.05 10.42 -22.19
N ASP A 103 -36.21 11.43 -23.03
CA ASP A 103 -37.46 12.21 -23.02
C ASP A 103 -37.59 12.93 -24.38
N GLY A 104 -38.32 12.27 -25.28
CA GLY A 104 -38.77 12.88 -26.51
C GLY A 104 -39.77 13.99 -26.21
N GLN A 105 -39.31 15.22 -26.04
CA GLN A 105 -40.20 16.38 -26.04
C GLN A 105 -39.46 17.70 -26.33
N PHE A 106 -39.33 18.09 -27.60
CA PHE A 106 -39.36 19.50 -27.98
C PHE A 106 -40.09 19.68 -29.32
N SER A 107 -41.26 20.31 -29.23
CA SER A 107 -42.12 20.71 -30.35
C SER A 107 -41.57 21.94 -31.09
N PHE A 108 -41.79 21.99 -32.40
CA PHE A 108 -42.36 23.14 -33.12
C PHE A 108 -43.31 22.61 -34.20
#